data_AF-A0A9Q1J6U3-F1
#
_entry.id   AF-A0A9Q1J6U3-F1
#
_cell.length_a   1.000
_cell.length_b   1.000
_cell.length_c   1.000
_cell.angle_alpha   90.00
_cell.angle_beta   90.00
_cell.angle_gamma   90.00
#
_symmetry.space_group_name_H-M   'P 1'
#
loop_
_entity.id
_entity.type
_entity.pdbx_description
1 polymer ?
#
loop_
_entity_poly.entity_id
_entity_poly.type
_entity_poly.pdbx_seq_one_letter_code
_entity_poly.pdbx_strand_id
1 'polypeptide(L)'
;MTPDLGCFAHMLNLASQKAFQGALKEEVNTLNENDICNVEDIVKVMTPVKVVTTIMCEDEQPTISMISPLKAKLQKHFEASDDDTAIITEMKVFNNDFEKQYTHLHDLQTLRP
;
A
#
# COMPACT_ATOMS: atom_id res chain seq x y z
N MET A 1 7.15 11.90 -22.92
CA MET A 1 5.83 11.49 -22.40
C MET A 1 6.08 10.91 -21.02
N THR A 2 6.13 11.78 -20.01
CA THR A 2 6.35 11.39 -18.61
C THR A 2 5.08 10.70 -18.11
N PRO A 3 5.14 9.48 -17.57
CA PRO A 3 3.99 8.89 -16.90
C PRO A 3 3.71 9.74 -15.67
N ASP A 4 2.53 10.36 -15.65
CA ASP A 4 2.12 11.33 -14.64
C ASP A 4 2.24 10.71 -13.24
N LEU A 5 2.99 11.36 -12.36
CA LEU A 5 3.24 10.91 -10.99
C LEU A 5 1.93 10.87 -10.16
N GLY A 6 0.91 11.61 -10.60
CA GLY A 6 -0.46 11.51 -10.12
C GLY A 6 -1.06 10.10 -10.25
N CYS A 7 -0.53 9.25 -11.15
CA CYS A 7 -0.91 7.85 -11.25
C CYS A 7 -0.49 7.05 -10.01
N PHE A 8 0.62 7.39 -9.34
CA PHE A 8 1.09 6.66 -8.15
C PHE A 8 0.15 6.87 -6.96
N ALA A 9 -0.15 8.13 -6.65
CA ALA A 9 -1.05 8.49 -5.55
C ALA A 9 -2.48 7.99 -5.80
N HIS A 10 -2.97 8.14 -7.04
CA HIS A 10 -4.29 7.65 -7.41
C HIS A 10 -4.38 6.12 -7.32
N MET A 11 -3.36 5.39 -7.77
CA MET A 11 -3.32 3.92 -7.64
C MET A 11 -3.18 3.47 -6.19
N LEU A 12 -2.36 4.13 -5.36
CA LEU A 12 -2.23 3.77 -3.94
C LEU A 12 -3.55 3.98 -3.20
N ASN A 13 -4.25 5.07 -3.47
CA ASN A 13 -5.57 5.34 -2.92
C ASN A 13 -6.61 4.32 -3.40
N LEU A 14 -6.62 3.99 -4.70
CA LEU A 14 -7.54 3.00 -5.26
C LEU A 14 -7.28 1.58 -4.72
N ALA A 15 -6.02 1.18 -4.58
CA ALA A 15 -5.63 -0.09 -3.97
C ALA A 15 -6.02 -0.16 -2.49
N SER A 16 -5.80 0.93 -1.75
CA SER A 16 -6.20 1.06 -0.35
C SER A 16 -7.70 0.88 -0.15
N GLN A 17 -8.51 1.52 -0.99
CA GLN A 17 -9.97 1.41 -0.93
C GLN A 17 -10.47 0.02 -1.31
N LYS A 18 -9.88 -0.61 -2.33
CA LYS A 18 -10.23 -1.99 -2.72
C LYS A 18 -9.90 -3.01 -1.63
N ALA A 19 -8.75 -2.89 -0.97
CA ALA A 19 -8.37 -3.77 0.13
C ALA A 19 -9.33 -3.62 1.32
N PHE A 20 -9.75 -2.40 1.65
CA PHE A 20 -10.69 -2.12 2.72
C PHE A 20 -12.12 -2.63 2.41
N GLN A 21 -12.57 -2.52 1.16
CA GLN A 21 -13.90 -3.02 0.73
C GLN A 21 -13.95 -4.55 0.61
N GLY A 22 -12.84 -5.20 0.24
CA GLY A 22 -12.76 -6.66 0.20
C GLY A 22 -12.87 -7.29 1.59
N ALA A 23 -12.29 -6.63 2.60
CA ALA A 23 -12.27 -7.11 3.98
C ALA A 23 -13.60 -6.94 4.76
N LEU A 24 -14.52 -6.09 4.29
CA LEU A 24 -15.74 -5.70 5.03
C LEU A 24 -17.05 -6.24 4.45
N LYS A 25 -17.00 -7.10 3.43
CA LYS A 25 -18.19 -7.73 2.86
C LYS A 25 -18.56 -8.99 3.65
N GLU A 26 -19.18 -8.81 4.83
CA GLU A 26 -20.36 -9.57 5.27
C GLU A 26 -20.95 -8.97 6.58
N GLU A 27 -22.29 -8.91 6.60
CA GLU A 27 -23.27 -8.48 7.60
C GLU A 27 -22.87 -7.59 8.81
N VAL A 28 -23.30 -6.32 8.73
CA VAL A 28 -23.43 -5.40 9.86
C VAL A 28 -24.59 -5.84 10.75
N ASN A 29 -24.36 -6.76 11.69
CA ASN A 29 -25.18 -6.89 12.90
C ASN A 29 -24.36 -7.57 14.02
N THR A 30 -23.77 -6.73 14.86
CA THR A 30 -22.89 -7.05 16.01
C THR A 30 -21.49 -7.51 15.61
N LEU A 31 -20.53 -6.58 15.62
CA LEU A 31 -19.10 -6.92 15.54
C LEU A 31 -18.74 -7.79 16.76
N ASN A 32 -18.17 -8.97 16.51
CA ASN A 32 -17.61 -9.80 17.57
C ASN A 32 -16.15 -9.36 17.88
N GLU A 33 -15.56 -9.89 18.95
CA GLU A 33 -14.19 -9.53 19.35
C GLU A 33 -13.15 -9.84 18.27
N ASN A 34 -13.34 -10.92 17.51
CA ASN A 34 -12.48 -11.28 16.40
C ASN A 34 -12.57 -10.27 15.24
N ASP A 35 -13.76 -9.74 14.96
CA ASP A 35 -13.95 -8.68 13.96
C ASP A 35 -13.23 -7.39 14.39
N ILE A 36 -13.27 -7.05 15.68
CA ILE A 36 -12.56 -5.88 16.22
C ILE A 36 -11.05 -6.06 16.07
N CYS A 37 -10.50 -7.21 16.47
CA CYS A 37 -9.07 -7.53 16.31
C CYS A 37 -8.64 -7.49 14.83
N ASN A 38 -9.44 -8.06 13.93
CA ASN A 38 -9.18 -8.01 12.49
C ASN A 38 -9.12 -6.58 11.97
N VAL A 39 -10.05 -5.71 12.38
CA VAL A 39 -10.04 -4.29 12.00
C VAL A 39 -8.81 -3.58 12.54
N GLU A 40 -8.40 -3.84 13.79
CA GLU A 40 -7.18 -3.26 14.35
C GLU A 40 -5.94 -3.66 13.54
N ASP A 41 -5.83 -4.92 13.16
CA ASP A 41 -4.71 -5.41 12.36
C ASP A 41 -4.72 -4.81 10.94
N ILE A 42 -5.89 -4.69 10.32
CA ILE A 42 -6.05 -4.01 9.03
C ILE A 42 -5.61 -2.54 9.14
N VAL A 43 -6.01 -1.84 10.20
CA VAL A 43 -5.63 -0.44 10.43
C VAL A 43 -4.11 -0.31 10.61
N LYS A 44 -3.47 -1.24 11.32
CA LYS A 44 -2.00 -1.27 11.46
C LYS A 44 -1.33 -1.42 10.09
N VAL A 45 -1.84 -2.32 9.24
CA VAL A 45 -1.30 -2.52 7.88
C VAL A 45 -1.51 -1.27 7.01
N MET A 46 -2.66 -0.60 7.13
CA MET A 46 -3.01 0.55 6.29
C MET A 46 -2.39 1.88 6.72
N THR A 47 -1.95 2.00 7.97
CA THR A 47 -1.39 3.25 8.50
C THR A 47 -0.17 3.75 7.70
N PRO A 48 0.85 2.91 7.41
CA PRO A 48 1.97 3.34 6.57
C PRO A 48 1.56 3.69 5.13
N VAL A 49 0.58 2.98 4.57
CA VAL A 49 0.06 3.27 3.22
C VAL A 49 -0.56 4.65 3.15
N LYS A 50 -1.36 5.01 4.16
CA LYS A 50 -1.95 6.35 4.30
C LYS A 50 -0.86 7.41 4.39
N VAL A 51 0.16 7.20 5.23
CA VAL A 51 1.27 8.16 5.39
C VAL A 51 2.00 8.40 4.08
N VAL A 52 2.38 7.33 3.35
CA VAL A 52 3.05 7.47 2.06
C VAL A 52 2.16 8.17 1.04
N THR A 53 0.86 7.84 1.01
CA THR A 53 -0.10 8.51 0.12
C THR A 53 -0.18 9.99 0.43
N THR A 54 -0.29 10.38 1.70
CA THR A 54 -0.36 11.79 2.11
C THR A 54 0.90 12.55 1.68
N ILE A 55 2.09 12.01 1.95
CA ILE A 55 3.36 12.63 1.53
C ILE A 55 3.41 12.83 0.00
N MET A 56 2.95 11.83 -0.76
CA MET A 56 2.94 11.88 -2.23
C MET A 56 1.87 12.79 -2.81
N CYS A 57 0.79 13.06 -2.07
CA CYS A 57 -0.26 13.99 -2.48
C CYS A 57 0.07 15.44 -2.11
N GLU A 58 0.83 15.66 -1.04
CA GLU A 58 1.23 16.99 -0.56
C GLU A 58 2.43 17.55 -1.35
N ASP A 59 3.28 16.68 -1.89
CA ASP A 59 4.35 17.08 -2.80
C ASP A 59 3.78 17.16 -4.23
N GLU A 60 3.84 18.35 -4.85
CA GLU A 60 3.37 18.56 -6.23
C GLU A 60 4.31 17.91 -7.26
N GLN A 61 5.58 17.67 -6.91
CA GLN A 61 6.58 17.05 -7.79
C GLN A 61 7.52 16.08 -7.02
N PRO A 62 6.99 14.94 -6.54
CA PRO A 62 7.79 13.98 -5.79
C PRO A 62 9.00 13.52 -6.61
N THR A 63 10.18 13.58 -6.01
CA THR A 63 11.41 13.16 -6.69
C THR A 63 11.61 11.64 -6.60
N ILE A 64 12.32 11.04 -7.56
CA ILE A 64 12.65 9.61 -7.53
C ILE A 64 13.42 9.22 -6.27
N SER A 65 14.28 10.11 -5.75
CA SER A 65 14.99 9.93 -4.49
C SER A 65 14.08 9.93 -3.26
N MET A 66 12.87 10.49 -3.35
CA MET A 66 11.83 10.37 -2.33
C MET A 66 10.97 9.13 -2.54
N ILE A 67 10.54 8.86 -3.77
CA ILE A 67 9.64 7.75 -4.12
C ILE A 67 10.30 6.39 -3.85
N SER A 68 11.56 6.21 -4.24
CA SER A 68 12.24 4.92 -4.10
C SER A 68 12.33 4.41 -2.65
N PRO A 69 12.82 5.19 -1.66
CA PRO A 69 12.87 4.72 -0.29
C PRO A 69 11.46 4.50 0.31
N LEU A 70 10.43 5.21 -0.15
CA LEU A 70 9.06 4.98 0.28
C LEU A 70 8.47 3.69 -0.32
N LYS A 71 8.77 3.38 -1.59
CA LYS A 71 8.48 2.09 -2.21
C LYS A 71 9.13 0.95 -1.43
N ALA A 72 10.43 1.04 -1.14
CA ALA A 72 11.15 0.00 -0.40
C ALA A 72 10.60 -0.21 1.02
N LYS A 73 10.23 0.88 1.71
CA LYS A 73 9.58 0.80 3.04
C LYS A 73 8.23 0.09 2.98
N LEU A 74 7.40 0.39 1.97
CA LEU A 74 6.11 -0.28 1.79
C LEU A 74 6.28 -1.75 1.41
N GLN A 75 7.22 -2.09 0.53
CA GLN A 75 7.50 -3.47 0.16
C GLN A 75 7.87 -4.31 1.39
N LYS A 76 8.78 -3.79 2.22
CA LYS A 76 9.17 -4.43 3.47
C LYS A 76 7.99 -4.57 4.45
N HIS A 77 7.14 -3.55 4.52
CA HIS A 77 5.94 -3.56 5.38
C HIS A 77 4.94 -4.65 4.99
N PHE A 78 4.86 -5.01 3.71
CA PHE A 78 4.00 -6.08 3.21
C PHE A 78 4.72 -7.43 3.06
N GLU A 79 5.95 -7.59 3.54
CA GLU A 79 6.58 -8.93 3.61
C GLU A 79 5.75 -9.84 4.54
N ALA A 80 5.59 -11.09 4.11
CA ALA A 80 4.88 -12.10 4.90
C ALA A 80 5.60 -12.32 6.24
N SER A 81 4.81 -12.45 7.31
CA SER A 81 5.28 -12.72 8.66
C SER A 81 4.52 -13.93 9.23
N ASP A 82 5.21 -14.75 10.02
CA ASP A 82 4.60 -15.88 10.72
C ASP A 82 3.53 -15.45 11.74
N ASP A 83 3.54 -14.18 12.15
CA ASP A 83 2.57 -13.58 13.05
C ASP A 83 1.34 -13.01 12.33
N ASP A 84 1.30 -13.06 10.99
CA ASP A 84 0.18 -12.53 10.22
C ASP A 84 -1.09 -13.39 10.41
N THR A 85 -2.20 -12.73 10.72
CA THR A 85 -3.51 -13.37 10.67
C THR A 85 -3.88 -13.70 9.22
N ALA A 86 -4.86 -14.60 9.03
CA ALA A 86 -5.32 -14.98 7.69
C ALA A 86 -5.73 -13.76 6.84
N ILE A 87 -6.43 -12.80 7.45
CA ILE A 87 -6.87 -11.57 6.77
C ILE A 87 -5.69 -10.68 6.37
N ILE A 88 -4.65 -10.58 7.22
CA ILE A 88 -3.44 -9.81 6.88
C ILE A 88 -2.62 -10.50 5.81
N THR A 89 -2.53 -11.82 5.84
CA THR A 89 -1.86 -12.61 4.79
C THR A 89 -2.51 -12.36 3.43
N GLU A 90 -3.84 -12.40 3.35
CA GLU A 90 -4.58 -12.08 2.12
C GLU A 90 -4.35 -10.63 1.68
N MET A 91 -4.33 -9.69 2.62
CA MET A 91 -4.11 -8.28 2.34
C MET A 91 -2.71 -8.00 1.78
N LYS A 92 -1.69 -8.70 2.30
CA LYS A 92 -0.29 -8.61 1.86
C LYS A 92 -0.04 -9.21 0.49
N VAL A 93 -0.96 -10.01 -0.07
CA VAL A 93 -0.89 -10.47 -1.48
C VAL A 93 -0.78 -9.28 -2.45
N PHE A 94 -1.32 -8.12 -2.08
CA PHE A 94 -1.16 -6.86 -2.81
C PHE A 94 0.31 -6.52 -3.11
N ASN A 95 1.27 -6.93 -2.26
CA ASN A 95 2.69 -6.67 -2.47
C ASN A 95 3.19 -7.21 -3.82
N ASN A 96 2.64 -8.35 -4.25
CA ASN A 96 2.98 -8.97 -5.54
C ASN A 96 2.57 -8.09 -6.72
N ASP A 97 1.45 -7.39 -6.59
CA ASP A 97 0.95 -6.47 -7.62
C ASP A 97 1.65 -5.11 -7.52
N PHE A 98 1.95 -4.66 -6.30
CA PHE A 98 2.71 -3.46 -6.01
C PHE A 98 4.11 -3.53 -6.62
N GLU A 99 4.81 -4.64 -6.48
CA GLU A 99 6.15 -4.83 -7.05
C GLU A 99 6.14 -4.68 -8.58
N LYS A 100 5.18 -5.34 -9.25
CA LYS A 100 5.05 -5.36 -10.72
C LYS A 100 4.75 -3.99 -11.31
N GLN A 101 3.82 -3.25 -10.69
CA GLN A 101 3.35 -1.95 -11.22
C GLN A 101 4.41 -0.85 -11.12
N TYR A 102 5.44 -1.02 -10.28
CA TYR A 102 6.49 -0.03 -10.06
C TYR A 102 7.89 -0.51 -10.47
N THR A 103 7.96 -1.48 -11.37
CA THR A 103 9.22 -2.00 -11.95
C THR A 103 10.00 -0.92 -12.71
N HIS A 104 9.30 -0.08 -13.48
CA HIS A 104 9.91 1.00 -14.29
C HIS A 104 10.58 2.13 -13.48
N LEU A 105 10.33 2.20 -12.17
CA LEU A 105 11.04 3.15 -11.30
C LEU A 105 12.51 2.74 -11.09
N HIS A 106 12.86 1.45 -11.22
CA HIS A 106 14.25 1.00 -11.16
C HIS A 106 15.05 1.47 -12.38
N ASP A 107 14.42 1.58 -13.56
CA ASP A 107 15.05 2.06 -14.80
C ASP A 107 15.39 3.56 -14.74
N LEU A 108 14.71 4.33 -13.88
CA LEU A 108 15.01 5.74 -13.63
C LEU A 108 16.12 5.96 -12.59
N GLN A 109 16.47 4.94 -11.80
CA GLN A 109 17.57 5.01 -10.84
C GLN A 109 18.93 4.68 -11.47
N THR A 110 18.94 3.90 -12.56
CA THR A 110 20.17 3.53 -13.29
C THR A 110 20.61 4.61 -14.28
N LEU A 111 19.72 5.54 -14.65
CA LEU A 111 20.06 6.76 -15.36
C LEU A 111 20.65 7.80 -14.38
N ARG A 112 21.89 7.57 -13.98
CA ARG A 112 22.73 8.63 -13.42
C ARG A 112 23.32 9.46 -14.58
N PRO A 113 23.30 10.81 -14.55
CA PRO A 113 23.95 11.63 -15.56
C PRO A 113 25.47 11.46 -15.57
#